data_AF-A0AA97EY38-F1
#
_entry.id   AF-A0AA97EY38-F1
#
_cell.length_a   1.000
_cell.length_b   1.000
_cell.length_c   1.000
_cell.angle_alpha   90.00
_cell.angle_beta   90.00
_cell.angle_gamma   90.00
#
_symmetry.space_group_name_H-M   'P 1'
#
loop_
_entity.id
_entity.type
_entity.pdbx_description
1 polymer ?
#
loop_
_entity_poly.entity_id
_entity_poly.type
_entity_poly.pdbx_seq_one_letter_code
_entity_poly.pdbx_strand_id
1 'polypeptide(L)' 'MGLQVIIRCESENEIIESLKGVIDSCEGFFIDKNLFGLSIPTNILDFVGEDNIWAALKNFDVYALWAGNWHYKKPSI' A
#
# COMPACT_ATOMS: atom_id res chain seq x y z
N MET A 1 -13.60 1.99 7.42
CA MET A 1 -13.70 1.37 6.07
C MET A 1 -12.31 0.86 5.73
N GLY A 2 -12.18 -0.24 4.98
CA GLY A 2 -10.87 -0.76 4.59
C GLY A 2 -10.12 0.21 3.66
N LEU A 3 -8.80 0.06 3.58
CA LEU A 3 -7.96 0.88 2.71
C LEU A 3 -7.65 0.06 1.47
N GLN A 4 -7.99 0.61 0.31
CA GLN A 4 -7.74 -0.05 -0.97
C GLN A 4 -6.92 0.89 -1.83
N VAL A 5 -5.77 0.39 -2.27
CA VAL A 5 -4.78 1.19 -2.99
C VAL A 5 -4.20 0.42 -4.17
N ILE A 6 -3.71 1.17 -5.17
CA ILE A 6 -2.84 0.65 -6.22
C ILE A 6 -1.46 1.22 -5.99
N ILE A 7 -0.43 0.38 -6.00
CA ILE A 7 0.94 0.76 -5.74
C ILE A 7 1.76 0.49 -7.00
N ARG A 8 2.60 1.46 -7.40
CA ARG A 8 3.62 1.22 -8.43
C ARG A 8 4.85 0.59 -7.79
N CYS A 9 5.14 -0.65 -8.15
CA CYS A 9 6.32 -1.39 -7.69
C CYS A 9 6.72 -2.41 -8.75
N GLU A 10 8.00 -2.76 -8.84
CA GLU A 10 8.48 -3.77 -9.79
C GLU A 10 8.31 -5.19 -9.22
N SER A 11 8.36 -5.32 -7.89
CA SER A 11 8.19 -6.57 -7.18
C SER A 11 7.28 -6.43 -5.96
N GLU A 12 6.45 -7.46 -5.69
CA GLU A 12 5.64 -7.53 -4.48
C GLU A 12 6.49 -7.56 -3.21
N ASN A 13 7.72 -8.11 -3.31
CA ASN A 13 8.64 -8.21 -2.17
C ASN A 13 8.95 -6.82 -1.58
N GLU A 14 9.03 -5.78 -2.42
CA GLU A 14 9.26 -4.41 -1.95
C GLU A 14 8.12 -3.93 -1.03
N ILE A 15 6.88 -4.32 -1.35
CA ILE A 15 5.69 -3.99 -0.57
C ILE A 15 5.67 -4.80 0.73
N ILE A 16 5.99 -6.09 0.65
CA ILE A 16 6.05 -7.00 1.80
C ILE A 16 7.10 -6.51 2.82
N GLU A 17 8.29 -6.16 2.35
CA GLU A 17 9.36 -5.61 3.20
C GLU A 17 8.94 -4.29 3.84
N SER A 18 8.28 -3.40 3.09
CA SER A 18 7.84 -2.11 3.63
C SER A 18 6.75 -2.26 4.69
N LEU A 19 5.83 -3.20 4.49
CA LEU A 19 4.74 -3.49 5.43
C LEU A 19 5.16 -4.44 6.56
N LYS A 20 6.42 -4.90 6.59
CA LYS A 20 7.03 -5.70 7.68
C LYS A 20 6.16 -6.88 8.18
N GLY A 21 5.46 -7.56 7.27
CA GLY A 21 4.64 -8.73 7.61
C GLY A 21 3.16 -8.44 7.93
N VAL A 22 2.70 -7.19 7.85
CA VAL A 22 1.24 -6.90 7.88
C VAL A 22 0.53 -7.47 6.63
N ILE A 23 1.29 -7.78 5.58
CA ILE A 23 0.79 -8.32 4.31
C ILE A 23 0.06 -9.66 4.49
N ASP A 24 0.43 -10.49 5.47
CA ASP A 24 -0.17 -11.83 5.65
C ASP A 24 -1.66 -11.75 6.04
N SER A 25 -2.08 -10.58 6.54
CA SER A 25 -3.47 -10.27 6.86
C SER A 25 -4.13 -9.31 5.87
N CYS A 26 -3.45 -9.01 4.76
CA CYS A 26 -3.92 -8.16 3.67
C CYS A 26 -4.05 -8.97 2.38
N GLU A 27 -4.87 -8.51 1.45
CA GLU A 27 -4.98 -9.13 0.14
C GLU A 27 -4.21 -8.30 -0.88
N GLY A 28 -3.17 -8.90 -1.47
CA GLY A 28 -2.33 -8.31 -2.50
C GLY A 28 -2.43 -9.06 -3.82
N PHE A 29 -2.47 -8.35 -4.94
CA PHE A 29 -2.52 -8.96 -6.28
C PHE A 29 -1.94 -8.05 -7.34
N PHE A 30 -1.32 -8.61 -8.38
CA PHE A 30 -0.89 -7.84 -9.53
C PHE A 30 -2.07 -7.47 -10.42
N ILE A 31 -2.15 -6.19 -10.80
CA ILE A 31 -3.15 -5.67 -11.74
C ILE A 31 -2.58 -5.66 -13.16
N ASP A 32 -1.34 -5.20 -13.30
CA ASP A 32 -0.58 -5.12 -14.56
C ASP A 32 0.93 -5.12 -14.25
N LYS A 33 1.76 -5.08 -15.28
CA LYS A 33 3.20 -4.87 -15.16
C LYS A 33 3.47 -3.61 -14.33
N ASN A 34 4.13 -3.81 -13.20
CA ASN A 34 4.51 -2.79 -12.22
C ASN A 34 3.35 -2.14 -11.44
N LEU A 35 2.14 -2.73 -11.46
CA LEU A 35 0.99 -2.26 -10.68
C LEU A 35 0.50 -3.36 -9.75
N PHE A 36 0.53 -3.08 -8.45
CA PHE A 36 0.11 -3.99 -7.40
C PHE A 36 -1.10 -3.41 -6.65
N GLY A 37 -2.20 -4.16 -6.64
CA GLY A 37 -3.37 -3.86 -5.82
C GLY A 37 -3.16 -4.36 -4.40
N LEU A 38 -3.50 -3.53 -3.42
CA LEU A 38 -3.46 -3.89 -2.00
C LEU A 38 -4.78 -3.51 -1.35
N SER A 39 -5.43 -4.49 -0.73
CA SER A 39 -6.65 -4.34 0.07
C SER A 39 -6.33 -4.64 1.53
N ILE A 40 -6.51 -3.64 2.38
CA ILE A 40 -6.22 -3.71 3.81
C ILE A 40 -7.55 -3.70 4.57
N PRO A 41 -7.90 -4.81 5.24
CA PRO A 41 -9.11 -4.91 6.05
C PRO A 41 -9.16 -3.88 7.18
N THR A 42 -10.36 -3.45 7.57
CA THR A 42 -10.53 -2.43 8.63
C THR A 42 -9.95 -2.87 9.98
N ASN A 43 -10.07 -4.14 10.36
CA ASN A 43 -9.47 -4.65 11.60
C ASN A 43 -7.94 -4.54 11.62
N ILE A 44 -7.28 -4.63 10.46
CA ILE A 44 -5.83 -4.45 10.35
C ILE A 44 -5.47 -2.96 10.41
N LEU A 45 -6.25 -2.09 9.75
CA LEU A 45 -6.09 -0.65 9.89
C LEU A 45 -6.28 -0.18 11.33
N ASP A 46 -7.27 -0.71 12.04
CA ASP A 46 -7.55 -0.37 13.43
C ASP A 46 -6.43 -0.86 14.36
N PHE A 47 -5.81 -2.01 14.05
CA PHE A 47 -4.72 -2.59 14.83
C PHE A 47 -3.38 -1.89 14.59
N VAL A 48 -3.02 -1.66 13.33
CA VAL A 48 -1.73 -1.07 12.93
C VAL A 48 -1.76 0.46 12.99
N GLY A 49 -2.92 1.05 12.72
CA GLY A 49 -3.11 2.48 12.52
C GLY A 49 -2.91 2.88 11.05
N GLU A 50 -3.88 3.61 10.49
CA GLU A 50 -3.85 4.06 9.09
C GLU A 50 -2.60 4.92 8.78
N ASP A 51 -2.19 5.80 9.70
CA ASP A 51 -0.98 6.63 9.55
C ASP A 51 0.29 5.80 9.40
N ASN A 52 0.38 4.67 10.10
CA ASN A 52 1.53 3.76 10.02
C ASN A 52 1.58 3.04 8.67
N ILE A 53 0.41 2.69 8.11
CA ILE A 53 0.32 2.13 6.76
C ILE A 53 0.78 3.16 5.73
N TRP A 54 0.28 4.39 5.78
CA TRP A 54 0.72 5.45 4.88
C TRP A 54 2.21 5.77 5.03
N ALA A 55 2.74 5.73 6.25
CA ALA A 55 4.16 5.90 6.50
C ALA A 55 5.02 4.76 5.89
N ALA A 56 4.52 3.52 5.90
CA ALA A 56 5.17 2.40 5.22
C ALA A 56 5.11 2.55 3.69
N LEU A 57 4.02 3.10 3.16
CA LEU A 57 3.85 3.27 1.72
C LEU A 57 4.48 4.56 1.15
N LYS A 58 5.06 5.43 1.98
CA LYS A 58 5.57 6.77 1.59
C LYS A 58 6.64 6.77 0.49
N ASN A 59 7.33 5.65 0.30
CA ASN A 59 8.41 5.49 -0.68
C ASN A 59 7.91 5.02 -2.05
N PHE A 60 6.60 4.75 -2.18
CA PHE A 60 5.97 4.30 -3.41
C PHE A 60 5.04 5.37 -3.98
N ASP A 61 4.74 5.26 -5.27
CA ASP A 61 3.61 5.97 -5.85
C ASP A 61 2.35 5.15 -5.58
N VAL A 62 1.40 5.73 -4.85
CA VAL A 62 0.22 5.03 -4.35
C VAL A 62 -1.02 5.76 -4.83
N TYR A 63 -1.92 5.08 -5.52
CA TYR A 63 -3.24 5.59 -5.87
C TYR A 63 -4.27 5.13 -4.82
N ALA A 64 -4.90 6.08 -4.14
CA ALA A 64 -5.98 5.78 -3.21
C ALA A 64 -7.28 5.59 -3.98
N LEU A 65 -7.84 4.38 -3.97
CA LEU A 65 -9.05 4.08 -4.77
C LEU A 65 -10.27 4.87 -4.30
N TRP A 66 -10.41 5.08 -3.00
CA TRP A 66 -11.53 5.83 -2.42
C TRP A 66 -11.42 7.34 -2.65
N ALA A 67 -10.23 7.91 -2.49
CA ALA A 67 -10.01 9.35 -2.67
C ALA A 67 -9.83 9.74 -4.15
N GLY A 68 -9.53 8.76 -5.02
CA GLY A 68 -9.42 8.96 -6.46
C GLY A 68 -8.16 9.71 -6.89
N ASN A 69 -7.11 9.74 -6.05
CA ASN A 69 -5.90 10.53 -6.27
C ASN A 69 -4.60 9.74 -6.05
N TRP A 70 -3.53 10.21 -6.71
CA TRP A 70 -2.18 9.71 -6.52
C TRP A 70 -1.47 10.42 -5.36
N HIS A 71 -0.81 9.63 -4.53
CA HIS A 71 0.18 9.99 -3.54
C HIS A 71 1.54 9.62 -4.11
N TYR A 72 2.25 10.60 -4.65
CA TYR A 72 3.57 10.37 -5.22
C TYR A 72 4.62 10.25 -4.13
N LYS A 73 5.58 9.33 -4.32
CA LYS A 73 6.73 9.24 -3.42
C LYS A 73 7.46 10.58 -3.39
N LYS A 74 7.93 10.98 -2.21
CA LYS A 74 8.75 12.20 -2.12
C LYS A 74 10.09 11.96 -2.82
N PRO A 75 10.61 12.94 -3.58
CA PRO A 75 11.97 12.84 -4.12
C PRO A 75 12.94 12.67 -2.96
N SER A 76 13.81 11.66 -3.05
CA SER A 76 14.98 11.57 -2.17
C SER A 76 15.86 12.79 -2.47
N ILE A 77 15.97 13.72 -1.52
CA ILE A 77 16.90 14.86 -1.57
C ILE A 77 18.31 14.34 -1.26
#